data_AF-A0A6I1YZ38-F1
#
_entry.id   AF-A0A6I1YZ38-F1
#
_cell.length_a   1.000
_cell.length_b   1.000
_cell.length_c   1.000
_cell.angle_alpha   90.00
_cell.angle_beta   90.00
_cell.angle_gamma   90.00
#
_symmetry.space_group_name_H-M   'P 1'
#
loop_
_entity.id
_entity.type
_entity.pdbx_description
1 polymer ?
#
loop_
_entity_poly.entity_id
_entity_poly.type
_entity_poly.pdbx_seq_one_letter_code
_entity_poly.pdbx_strand_id
1 'polypeptide(L)'
;MSPHTAYRWFKNGTLPVPAQRVGPRTILVNIDTAATPEAIGGLGLYARVSSHDQKADLERQVARLSQWAARTGHRVVRVEAEIASGLNGARSKAKRLLADPAVTTVVVEHKDRLGRMNVELVEAALSAHGRRLVVLDDGEVEDD
;
A
#
# COMPACT_ATOMS: atom_id res chain seq x y z
N MET A 1 -19.45 23.22 -4.75
CA MET A 1 -20.26 22.59 -3.69
C MET A 1 -20.80 23.70 -2.80
N SER A 2 -22.12 23.78 -2.56
CA SER A 2 -22.68 24.86 -1.73
C SER A 2 -22.38 24.60 -0.23
N PRO A 3 -21.99 25.62 0.56
CA PRO A 3 -21.83 25.50 2.01
C PRO A 3 -23.08 24.93 2.71
N HIS A 4 -24.25 25.19 2.12
CA HIS A 4 -25.53 24.68 2.62
C HIS A 4 -25.68 23.16 2.47
N THR A 5 -25.10 22.58 1.43
CA THR A 5 -25.09 21.13 1.19
C THR A 5 -24.21 20.42 2.23
N ALA A 6 -23.00 20.96 2.48
CA ALA A 6 -22.09 20.41 3.50
C ALA A 6 -22.71 20.48 4.90
N TYR A 7 -23.39 21.58 5.25
CA TYR A 7 -24.08 21.73 6.53
C TYR A 7 -25.23 20.73 6.71
N ARG A 8 -26.01 20.47 5.66
CA ARG A 8 -27.07 19.43 5.67
C ARG A 8 -26.49 18.04 5.90
N TRP A 9 -25.40 17.69 5.21
CA TRP A 9 -24.76 16.38 5.38
C TRP A 9 -24.19 16.18 6.77
N PHE A 10 -23.57 17.21 7.36
CA PHE A 10 -23.13 17.17 8.74
C PHE A 10 -24.30 16.96 9.72
N LYS A 11 -25.41 17.69 9.57
CA LYS A 11 -26.59 17.55 10.43
C LYS A 11 -27.22 16.15 10.33
N ASN A 12 -27.17 15.55 9.15
CA ASN A 12 -27.73 14.23 8.88
C ASN A 12 -26.73 13.08 9.14
N GLY A 13 -25.49 13.37 9.56
CA GLY A 13 -24.45 12.35 9.75
C GLY A 13 -23.96 11.68 8.46
N THR A 14 -24.31 12.23 7.29
CA THR A 14 -23.93 11.68 5.97
C THR A 14 -22.73 12.39 5.36
N LEU A 15 -21.97 13.14 6.16
CA LEU A 15 -20.76 13.79 5.68
C LEU A 15 -19.70 12.71 5.41
N PRO A 16 -19.11 12.65 4.20
CA PRO A 16 -18.18 11.57 3.81
C PRO A 16 -16.81 11.66 4.50
N VAL A 17 -16.62 12.60 5.43
CA VAL A 17 -15.37 12.85 6.14
C VAL A 17 -15.66 13.08 7.62
N PRO A 18 -14.76 12.66 8.54
CA PRO A 18 -14.87 12.97 9.95
C PRO A 18 -14.93 14.49 10.16
N ALA A 19 -15.96 14.93 10.87
CA ALA A 19 -16.12 16.34 11.21
C ALA A 19 -16.69 16.47 12.62
N GLN A 20 -16.28 17.52 13.32
CA GLN A 20 -16.75 17.83 14.66
C GLN A 20 -17.24 19.27 14.73
N ARG A 21 -18.32 19.49 15.50
CA ARG A 21 -18.80 20.84 15.78
C ARG A 21 -17.90 21.47 16.85
N VAL A 22 -17.22 22.55 16.49
CA VAL A 22 -16.31 23.30 17.38
C VAL A 22 -16.87 24.66 17.78
N GLY A 23 -18.10 24.98 17.37
CA GLY A 23 -18.81 26.20 17.78
C GLY A 23 -20.25 26.31 17.25
N PRO A 24 -20.96 27.42 17.52
CA PRO A 24 -22.37 27.59 17.13
C PRO A 24 -22.60 27.52 15.62
N ARG A 25 -21.64 27.98 14.79
CA ARG A 25 -21.71 27.98 13.32
C ARG A 25 -20.45 27.38 12.65
N THR A 26 -19.59 26.72 13.43
CA THR A 26 -18.29 26.23 12.96
C THR A 26 -18.24 24.71 13.02
N ILE A 27 -18.00 24.10 11.86
CA ILE A 27 -17.72 22.67 11.71
C ILE A 27 -16.25 22.55 11.34
N LEU A 28 -15.48 21.86 12.19
CA LEU A 28 -14.10 21.50 11.88
C LEU A 28 -14.15 20.22 11.05
N VAL A 29 -13.76 20.33 9.78
CA VAL A 29 -13.55 19.17 8.91
C VAL A 29 -12.11 18.74 9.13
N ASN A 30 -11.94 17.57 9.71
CA ASN A 30 -10.63 17.09 10.09
C ASN A 30 -10.08 16.31 8.89
N ILE A 31 -9.58 17.04 7.89
CA ILE A 31 -8.97 16.48 6.66
C ILE A 31 -7.76 15.60 6.99
N ASP A 32 -7.13 15.85 8.14
CA ASP A 32 -5.98 15.09 8.62
C ASP A 32 -6.36 13.79 9.33
N THR A 33 -7.64 13.53 9.65
CA THR A 33 -8.05 12.21 10.22
C THR A 33 -8.27 11.12 9.17
N ALA A 34 -8.18 11.42 7.87
CA ALA A 34 -7.90 10.37 6.89
C ALA A 34 -6.44 9.88 6.98
N ALA A 35 -5.55 10.69 7.57
CA ALA A 35 -4.21 10.29 7.96
C ALA A 35 -4.20 10.01 9.46
N THR A 36 -4.70 8.83 9.85
CA THR A 36 -4.36 8.29 11.18
C THR A 36 -2.83 8.37 11.29
N PRO A 37 -2.25 8.97 12.35
CA PRO A 37 -0.80 9.03 12.48
C PRO A 37 -0.30 7.60 12.47
N GLU A 38 0.37 7.25 11.37
CA GLU A 38 0.76 5.91 11.03
C GLU A 38 1.59 5.38 12.20
N ALA A 39 1.09 4.35 12.89
CA ALA A 39 1.95 3.52 13.71
C ALA A 39 3.15 3.19 12.82
N ILE A 40 4.35 3.60 13.23
CA ILE A 40 5.58 3.49 12.43
C ILE A 40 5.65 2.07 11.90
N GLY A 41 5.24 1.96 10.63
CA GLY A 41 4.75 0.71 10.11
C GLY A 41 5.90 -0.19 9.73
N GLY A 42 5.76 -1.49 9.93
CA GLY A 42 6.73 -2.43 9.41
C GLY A 42 6.66 -2.51 7.89
N LEU A 43 7.78 -2.23 7.22
CA LEU A 43 7.90 -2.41 5.78
C LEU A 43 8.10 -3.89 5.45
N GLY A 44 7.28 -4.39 4.53
CA GLY A 44 7.48 -5.65 3.83
C GLY A 44 7.92 -5.36 2.41
N LEU A 45 9.19 -5.62 2.09
CA LEU A 45 9.72 -5.44 0.74
C LEU A 45 9.48 -6.71 -0.07
N TYR A 46 8.91 -6.57 -1.26
CA TYR A 46 8.60 -7.71 -2.12
C TYR A 46 9.10 -7.49 -3.55
N ALA A 47 9.89 -8.45 -4.04
CA ALA A 47 10.44 -8.46 -5.39
C ALA A 47 10.11 -9.78 -6.11
N ARG A 48 9.89 -9.71 -7.42
CA ARG A 48 9.51 -10.87 -8.24
C ARG A 48 10.15 -10.81 -9.62
N VAL A 49 10.55 -11.97 -10.12
CA VAL A 49 10.84 -12.19 -11.54
C VAL A 49 10.15 -13.45 -12.04
N SER A 50 10.00 -13.58 -13.36
CA SER A 50 9.25 -14.68 -13.97
C SER A 50 10.14 -15.90 -14.26
N SER A 51 11.40 -15.67 -14.65
CA SER A 51 12.38 -16.72 -14.96
C SER A 51 13.60 -16.68 -14.04
N HIS A 52 14.28 -17.82 -13.91
CA HIS A 52 15.57 -17.92 -13.21
C HIS A 52 16.67 -17.12 -13.89
N ASP A 53 16.58 -16.90 -15.21
CA ASP A 53 17.54 -16.10 -15.97
C ASP A 53 17.54 -14.63 -15.53
N GLN A 54 16.44 -14.17 -14.92
CA GLN A 54 16.27 -12.82 -14.39
C GLN A 54 16.74 -12.69 -12.93
N LYS A 55 17.47 -13.67 -12.37
CA LYS A 55 17.92 -13.63 -10.97
C LYS A 55 18.75 -12.38 -10.65
N ALA A 56 19.60 -11.94 -11.58
CA ALA A 56 20.38 -10.72 -11.40
C ALA A 56 19.49 -9.48 -11.32
N ASP A 57 18.37 -9.44 -12.05
CA ASP A 57 17.38 -8.37 -11.92
C ASP A 57 16.69 -8.43 -10.56
N LEU A 58 16.27 -9.62 -10.10
CA LEU A 58 15.66 -9.81 -8.79
C LEU A 58 16.52 -9.23 -7.64
N GLU A 59 17.83 -9.48 -7.67
CA GLU A 59 18.77 -8.92 -6.70
C GLU A 59 18.85 -7.38 -6.77
N ARG A 60 18.81 -6.81 -7.97
CA ARG A 60 18.75 -5.35 -8.17
C ARG A 60 17.44 -4.75 -7.67
N GLN A 61 16.29 -5.40 -7.89
CA GLN A 61 15.00 -4.96 -7.36
C GLN A 61 15.04 -4.89 -5.83
N VAL A 62 15.53 -5.95 -5.17
CA VAL A 62 15.68 -5.99 -3.69
C VAL A 62 16.59 -4.88 -3.20
N ALA A 63 17.72 -4.63 -3.88
CA ALA A 63 18.63 -3.55 -3.52
C ALA A 63 17.96 -2.17 -3.62
N ARG A 64 17.20 -1.90 -4.68
CA ARG A 64 16.46 -0.64 -4.85
C ARG A 64 15.39 -0.44 -3.76
N LEU A 65 14.60 -1.47 -3.47
CA LEU A 65 13.61 -1.45 -2.39
C LEU A 65 14.26 -1.19 -1.02
N SER A 66 15.40 -1.84 -0.75
CA SER A 66 16.13 -1.69 0.51
C SER A 66 16.75 -0.30 0.65
N GLN A 67 17.30 0.26 -0.42
CA GLN A 67 17.81 1.63 -0.43
C GLN A 67 16.69 2.65 -0.21
N TRP A 68 15.53 2.46 -0.84
CA TRP A 68 14.38 3.31 -0.60
C TRP A 68 13.92 3.23 0.87
N ALA A 69 13.81 2.02 1.43
CA ALA A 69 13.44 1.82 2.82
C ALA A 69 14.43 2.48 3.81
N ALA A 70 15.73 2.41 3.51
CA ALA A 70 16.75 3.07 4.31
C ALA A 70 16.58 4.60 4.33
N ARG A 71 16.10 5.21 3.23
CA ARG A 71 15.86 6.66 3.14
C ARG A 71 14.59 7.10 3.86
N THR A 72 13.56 6.24 3.92
CA THR A 72 12.29 6.59 4.57
C THR A 72 12.32 6.47 6.09
N GLY A 73 13.37 5.86 6.65
CA GLY A 73 13.53 5.69 8.11
C GLY A 73 12.56 4.70 8.74
N HIS A 74 11.78 3.98 7.94
CA HIS A 74 10.84 2.97 8.43
C HIS A 74 11.56 1.63 8.65
N ARG A 75 11.12 0.87 9.66
CA ARG A 75 11.70 -0.45 9.96
C ARG A 75 11.31 -1.46 8.89
N VAL A 76 12.29 -2.09 8.26
CA VAL A 76 12.06 -3.28 7.43
C VAL A 76 11.82 -4.48 8.34
N VAL A 77 10.62 -5.06 8.25
CA VAL A 77 10.22 -6.25 9.01
C VAL A 77 10.46 -7.51 8.20
N ARG A 78 10.29 -7.43 6.88
CA ARG A 78 10.39 -8.59 6.00
C ARG A 78 10.87 -8.18 4.62
N VAL A 79 11.69 -9.04 4.02
CA VAL A 79 12.11 -8.95 2.62
C VAL A 79 11.85 -10.31 1.99
N GLU A 80 11.03 -10.36 0.96
CA GLU A 80 10.70 -11.58 0.23
C GLU A 80 11.00 -11.38 -1.26
N ALA A 81 11.82 -12.25 -1.82
CA ALA A 81 12.20 -12.22 -3.23
C ALA A 81 11.89 -13.58 -3.85
N GLU A 82 11.10 -13.62 -4.94
CA GLU A 82 10.67 -14.88 -5.53
C GLU A 82 10.74 -14.94 -7.06
N ILE A 83 11.05 -16.14 -7.57
CA ILE A 83 11.04 -16.45 -9.00
C ILE A 83 9.77 -17.25 -9.25
N ALA A 84 8.76 -16.59 -9.81
CA ALA A 84 7.45 -17.17 -10.06
C ALA A 84 6.65 -16.32 -11.06
N SER A 85 5.75 -16.97 -11.80
CA SER A 85 4.79 -16.26 -12.66
C SER A 85 3.90 -15.33 -11.84
N GLY A 86 3.66 -14.11 -12.35
CA GLY A 86 2.74 -13.14 -11.76
C GLY A 86 1.27 -13.60 -11.79
N LEU A 87 0.94 -14.65 -12.55
CA LEU A 87 -0.37 -15.29 -12.58
C LEU A 87 -0.52 -16.41 -11.54
N ASN A 88 0.58 -16.86 -10.92
CA ASN A 88 0.53 -17.93 -9.94
C ASN A 88 0.03 -17.39 -8.57
N GLY A 89 -1.20 -17.74 -8.19
CA GLY A 89 -1.76 -17.41 -6.87
C GLY A 89 -1.19 -18.24 -5.70
N ALA A 90 -0.40 -19.28 -5.97
CA ALA A 90 0.18 -20.17 -4.95
C ALA A 90 1.57 -19.73 -4.45
N ARG A 91 2.03 -18.54 -4.83
CA ARG A 91 3.31 -17.95 -4.42
C ARG A 91 3.50 -17.92 -2.90
N SER A 92 4.40 -18.76 -2.40
CA SER A 92 4.57 -19.01 -0.97
C SER A 92 5.19 -17.81 -0.24
N LYS A 93 6.07 -17.06 -0.92
CA LYS A 93 6.75 -15.88 -0.35
C LYS A 93 5.83 -14.66 -0.32
N ALA A 94 5.09 -14.37 -1.39
CA ALA A 94 4.02 -13.37 -1.36
C ALA A 94 2.98 -13.64 -0.27
N LYS A 95 2.49 -14.89 -0.15
CA LYS A 95 1.56 -15.28 0.91
C LYS A 95 2.14 -15.03 2.31
N ARG A 96 3.40 -15.41 2.53
CA ARG A 96 4.06 -15.21 3.82
C ARG A 96 4.20 -13.73 4.17
N LEU A 97 4.49 -12.88 3.19
CA LEU A 97 4.56 -11.44 3.38
C LEU A 97 3.19 -10.83 3.71
N LEU A 98 2.16 -11.23 2.98
CA LEU A 98 0.80 -10.74 3.19
C LEU A 98 0.18 -11.25 4.50
N ALA A 99 0.54 -12.46 4.94
CA ALA A 99 0.04 -13.04 6.19
C ALA A 99 0.70 -12.49 7.45
N ASP A 100 1.84 -11.80 7.33
CA ASP A 100 2.56 -11.25 8.48
C ASP A 100 1.88 -9.97 8.99
N PRO A 101 1.30 -9.95 10.20
CA PRO A 101 0.62 -8.78 10.74
C PRO A 101 1.57 -7.64 11.09
N ALA A 102 2.88 -7.92 11.23
CA ALA A 102 3.88 -6.87 11.47
C ALA A 102 4.21 -6.10 10.19
N VAL A 103 3.82 -6.60 9.00
CA VAL A 103 3.94 -5.89 7.73
C VAL A 103 2.71 -5.00 7.53
N THR A 104 2.82 -3.73 7.89
CA THR A 104 1.74 -2.74 7.69
C THR A 104 1.83 -2.06 6.32
N THR A 105 3.00 -2.04 5.71
CA THR A 105 3.25 -1.41 4.41
C THR A 105 3.96 -2.39 3.51
N VAL A 106 3.27 -2.86 2.47
CA VAL A 106 3.85 -3.70 1.43
C VAL A 106 4.48 -2.76 0.40
N VAL A 107 5.75 -2.95 0.08
CA VAL A 107 6.47 -2.15 -0.90
C VAL A 107 6.90 -3.05 -2.05
N VAL A 108 6.51 -2.67 -3.26
CA VAL A 108 6.88 -3.32 -4.50
C VAL A 108 7.48 -2.30 -5.46
N GLU A 109 8.27 -2.76 -6.40
CA GLU A 109 8.78 -1.87 -7.43
C GLU A 109 7.67 -1.44 -8.39
N HIS A 110 7.00 -2.41 -9.02
CA HIS A 110 5.88 -2.21 -9.94
C HIS A 110 4.67 -3.06 -9.52
N LYS A 111 3.46 -2.71 -9.98
CA LYS A 111 2.22 -3.44 -9.66
C LYS A 111 2.23 -4.89 -10.15
N ASP A 112 2.80 -5.15 -11.33
CA ASP A 112 2.91 -6.49 -11.93
C ASP A 112 3.78 -7.45 -11.09
N ARG A 113 4.68 -6.90 -10.26
CA ARG A 113 5.51 -7.69 -9.34
C ARG A 113 4.62 -8.37 -8.31
N LEU A 114 3.62 -7.66 -7.76
CA LEU A 114 2.64 -8.24 -6.86
C LEU A 114 1.69 -9.18 -7.58
N GLY A 115 1.27 -8.88 -8.80
CA GLY A 115 0.51 -9.78 -9.66
C GLY A 115 0.07 -9.10 -10.94
N ARG A 116 -0.17 -9.88 -12.01
CA ARG A 116 -0.73 -9.33 -13.26
C ARG A 116 -2.23 -9.03 -13.18
N MET A 117 -2.91 -9.64 -12.21
CA MET A 117 -4.34 -9.48 -11.96
C MET A 117 -4.58 -9.35 -10.46
N ASN A 118 -5.76 -8.82 -10.09
CA ASN A 118 -6.24 -8.74 -8.71
C ASN A 118 -5.40 -7.88 -7.75
N VAL A 119 -4.47 -7.06 -8.26
CA VAL A 119 -3.68 -6.14 -7.43
C VAL A 119 -4.59 -5.16 -6.69
N GLU A 120 -5.60 -4.61 -7.36
CA GLU A 120 -6.59 -3.72 -6.76
C GLU A 120 -7.39 -4.40 -5.63
N LEU A 121 -7.69 -5.70 -5.77
CA LEU A 121 -8.35 -6.47 -4.70
C LEU A 121 -7.42 -6.68 -3.50
N VAL A 122 -6.13 -6.91 -3.75
CA VAL A 122 -5.12 -7.01 -2.67
C VAL A 122 -4.96 -5.66 -1.97
N GLU A 123 -4.91 -4.56 -2.72
CA GLU A 123 -4.84 -3.21 -2.18
C GLU A 123 -6.08 -2.86 -1.34
N ALA A 124 -7.27 -3.19 -1.81
CA ALA A 124 -8.51 -3.02 -1.05
C ALA A 124 -8.51 -3.86 0.23
N ALA A 125 -8.07 -5.12 0.16
CA ALA A 125 -7.97 -6.00 1.33
C ALA A 125 -6.94 -5.49 2.35
N LEU A 126 -5.78 -5.01 1.90
CA LEU A 126 -4.79 -4.39 2.78
C LEU A 126 -5.37 -3.15 3.46
N SER A 127 -6.04 -2.29 2.69
CA SER A 127 -6.66 -1.04 3.19
C SER A 127 -7.72 -1.32 4.25
N ALA A 128 -8.53 -2.38 4.08
CA ALA A 128 -9.52 -2.80 5.06
C ALA A 128 -8.90 -3.17 6.43
N HIS A 129 -7.62 -3.52 6.47
CA HIS A 129 -6.87 -3.84 7.67
C HIS A 129 -5.93 -2.71 8.13
N GLY A 130 -6.08 -1.49 7.60
CA GLY A 130 -5.19 -0.35 7.91
C GLY A 130 -3.76 -0.55 7.39
N ARG A 131 -3.58 -1.43 6.41
CA ARG A 131 -2.31 -1.69 5.73
C ARG A 131 -2.34 -1.03 4.36
N ARG A 132 -1.19 -0.74 3.77
CA ARG A 132 -1.12 -0.09 2.45
C ARG A 132 -0.12 -0.77 1.53
N LEU A 133 -0.35 -0.63 0.22
CA LEU A 133 0.58 -1.01 -0.84
C LEU A 133 1.28 0.26 -1.35
N VAL A 134 2.61 0.23 -1.45
CA VAL A 134 3.43 1.28 -2.03
C VAL A 134 4.13 0.71 -3.26
N VAL A 135 4.00 1.42 -4.38
CA VAL A 135 4.65 1.10 -5.65
C VAL A 135 5.71 2.17 -5.89
N LEU A 136 6.97 1.78 -6.10
CA LEU A 136 8.06 2.74 -6.26
C LEU A 136 8.18 3.31 -7.68
N ASP A 137 7.76 2.55 -8.68
CA ASP A 137 7.82 2.93 -10.08
C ASP A 137 6.52 2.52 -10.79
N ASP A 138 5.80 3.50 -11.32
CA ASP A 138 4.54 3.31 -12.06
C ASP A 138 4.80 3.10 -13.58
N GLY A 139 6.07 2.96 -13.99
CA GLY A 139 6.45 2.68 -15.37
C GLY A 139 5.81 1.42 -15.92
N GLU A 140 5.04 1.57 -17.00
CA GLU A 140 4.46 0.48 -17.79
C GLU A 140 5.54 -0.54 -18.16
N VAL A 141 5.33 -1.79 -17.74
CA VAL A 141 6.21 -2.90 -18.12
C VAL A 141 5.66 -3.47 -19.43
N GLU A 142 6.33 -3.24 -20.54
CA GLU A 142 6.13 -4.05 -21.76
C GLU A 142 6.46 -5.51 -21.41
N ASP A 143 5.45 -6.36 -21.56
CA ASP A 143 5.50 -7.80 -21.29
C ASP A 143 6.33 -8.47 -22.41
N ASP A 144 7.55 -8.91 -22.11
CA ASP A 144 8.30 -9.91 -22.90
C ASP A 144 8.05 -11.33 -22.36
#